data_AF-A0A8T5RLZ5-F1
#
_entry.id   AF-A0A8T5RLZ5-F1
#
_cell.length_a   1.000
_cell.length_b   1.000
_cell.length_c   1.000
_cell.angle_alpha   90.00
_cell.angle_beta   90.00
_cell.angle_gamma   90.00
#
_symmetry.space_group_name_H-M   'P 1'
#
loop_
_entity.id
_entity.type
_entity.pdbx_description
1 polymer ?
#
loop_
_entity_poly.entity_id
_entity_poly.type
_entity_poly.pdbx_seq_one_letter_code
_entity_poly.pdbx_strand_id
1 'polypeptide(L)'
;MTKEIDLENIGTYIKALHCQIRWILIDILRDGPKSSEEIFNHLKSISENKKDNNQCHGMCGKGDFKNLKKPTLYYHLRELESVGIIGADYKPSDRKRAPEKVWKLNLDKIIINFRT
;
A
#
# COMPACT_ATOMS: atom_id res chain seq x y z
N MET A 1 -4.51 -1.46 15.18
CA MET A 1 -3.27 -1.83 15.90
C MET A 1 -2.24 -0.71 15.83
N THR A 2 -1.55 -0.40 16.95
CA THR A 2 -0.45 0.60 16.97
C THR A 2 0.90 -0.11 16.95
N LYS A 3 1.86 0.39 16.15
CA LYS A 3 3.25 -0.07 16.14
C LYS A 3 4.17 1.04 16.63
N GLU A 4 4.91 0.78 17.71
CA GLU A 4 6.03 1.62 18.13
C GLU A 4 7.32 1.13 17.45
N ILE A 5 8.14 2.08 17.00
CA ILE A 5 9.41 1.85 16.29
C ILE A 5 10.49 2.67 16.97
N ASP A 6 11.58 2.01 17.33
CA ASP A 6 12.80 2.61 17.86
C ASP A 6 13.78 3.03 16.74
N LEU A 7 14.87 3.70 17.11
CA LEU A 7 15.92 4.12 16.18
C LEU A 7 16.65 2.94 15.50
N GLU A 8 16.75 1.79 16.17
CA GLU A 8 17.43 0.61 15.62
C GLU A 8 16.65 0.03 14.42
N ASN A 9 15.31 0.03 14.50
CA ASN A 9 14.44 -0.57 13.50
C ASN A 9 13.88 0.44 12.48
N ILE A 10 13.99 1.75 12.73
CA ILE A 10 13.41 2.80 11.88
C ILE A 10 13.86 2.72 10.41
N GLY A 11 15.10 2.30 10.16
CA GLY A 11 15.65 2.19 8.81
C GLY A 11 14.84 1.26 7.89
N THR A 12 14.29 0.18 8.44
CA THR A 12 13.47 -0.77 7.67
C THR A 12 12.13 -0.16 7.25
N TYR A 13 11.50 0.62 8.13
CA TYR A 13 10.25 1.33 7.86
C TYR A 13 10.47 2.51 6.91
N ILE A 14 11.56 3.27 7.07
CA ILE A 14 11.95 4.32 6.12
C ILE A 14 12.12 3.70 4.73
N LYS A 15 12.84 2.57 4.61
CA LYS A 15 12.99 1.87 3.33
C LYS A 15 11.65 1.47 2.74
N ALA A 16 10.72 0.95 3.54
CA ALA A 16 9.37 0.57 3.11
C ALA A 16 8.46 1.76 2.77
N LEU A 17 8.66 2.93 3.40
CA LEU A 17 7.80 4.10 3.23
C LEU A 17 8.40 5.18 2.31
N HIS A 18 9.67 5.07 1.88
CA HIS A 18 10.29 6.14 1.07
C HIS A 18 9.64 6.32 -0.32
N CYS A 19 8.98 5.28 -0.84
CA CYS A 19 8.48 5.31 -2.22
C CYS A 19 7.01 5.72 -2.23
N GLN A 20 6.68 6.72 -3.04
CA GLN A 20 5.37 7.34 -3.06
C GLN A 20 4.23 6.39 -3.41
N ILE A 21 4.44 5.45 -4.34
CA ILE A 21 3.43 4.44 -4.67
C ILE A 21 2.99 3.64 -3.45
N ARG A 22 3.87 3.40 -2.48
CA ARG A 22 3.54 2.65 -1.26
C ARG A 22 2.58 3.41 -0.35
N TRP A 23 2.66 4.73 -0.33
CA TRP A 23 1.63 5.55 0.35
C TRP A 23 0.28 5.48 -0.33
N ILE A 24 0.25 5.46 -1.67
CA ILE A 24 -0.99 5.30 -2.42
C ILE A 24 -1.59 3.91 -2.17
N LEU A 25 -0.77 2.87 -2.08
CA LEU A 25 -1.23 1.52 -1.71
C LEU A 25 -1.83 1.50 -0.31
N ILE A 26 -1.18 2.15 0.66
CA ILE A 26 -1.71 2.29 2.03
C ILE A 26 -3.08 3.00 2.00
N ASP A 27 -3.21 4.05 1.21
CA ASP A 27 -4.46 4.80 1.10
C ASP A 27 -5.58 4.00 0.41
N ILE A 28 -5.27 3.27 -0.68
CA ILE A 28 -6.22 2.34 -1.32
C ILE A 28 -6.72 1.27 -0.34
N LEU A 29 -5.83 0.80 0.54
CA LEU A 29 -6.15 -0.23 1.55
C LEU A 29 -6.82 0.34 2.80
N ARG A 30 -6.94 1.66 2.94
CA ARG A 30 -7.67 2.33 4.02
C ARG A 30 -9.14 1.92 4.04
N ASP A 31 -9.73 1.72 2.86
CA ASP A 31 -11.14 1.34 2.68
C ASP A 31 -11.40 -0.17 2.92
N GLY A 32 -10.37 -0.92 3.31
CA GLY A 32 -10.45 -2.33 3.65
C GLY A 32 -9.71 -3.26 2.68
N PRO A 33 -9.83 -4.58 2.87
CA PRO A 33 -9.02 -5.55 2.15
C PRO A 33 -9.33 -5.61 0.64
N LYS A 34 -8.31 -5.54 -0.21
CA LYS A 34 -8.42 -5.58 -1.67
C LYS A 34 -7.49 -6.60 -2.32
N SER A 35 -7.92 -7.21 -3.41
CA SER A 35 -7.07 -8.08 -4.23
C SER A 35 -6.05 -7.27 -5.05
N SER A 36 -5.02 -7.95 -5.55
CA SER A 36 -4.02 -7.31 -6.41
C SER A 36 -4.65 -6.69 -7.68
N GLU A 37 -5.74 -7.28 -8.18
CA GLU A 37 -6.43 -6.78 -9.38
C GLU A 37 -7.24 -5.52 -9.07
N GLU A 38 -7.96 -5.50 -7.94
CA GLU A 38 -8.66 -4.31 -7.46
C GLU A 38 -7.67 -3.15 -7.28
N ILE A 39 -6.55 -3.39 -6.59
CA ILE A 39 -5.49 -2.39 -6.39
C ILE A 39 -4.96 -1.87 -7.74
N PHE A 40 -4.72 -2.77 -8.70
CA PHE A 40 -4.23 -2.39 -10.02
C PHE A 40 -5.22 -1.50 -10.79
N ASN A 41 -6.52 -1.80 -10.70
CA ASN A 41 -7.58 -1.01 -11.31
C ASN A 41 -7.72 0.38 -10.65
N HIS A 42 -7.61 0.45 -9.32
CA HIS A 42 -7.56 1.73 -8.60
C HIS A 42 -6.38 2.60 -9.10
N LEU A 43 -5.17 2.04 -9.21
CA LEU A 43 -3.99 2.76 -9.68
C LEU A 43 -4.15 3.29 -11.13
N LYS A 44 -4.78 2.51 -12.01
CA LYS A 44 -5.11 2.96 -13.37
C LYS A 44 -6.10 4.13 -13.35
N SER A 45 -7.18 4.04 -12.57
CA SER A 45 -8.16 5.12 -12.47
C SER A 45 -7.54 6.43 -11.96
N ILE A 46 -6.58 6.36 -11.02
CA ILE A 46 -5.83 7.52 -10.53
C ILE A 46 -5.00 8.17 -11.66
N SER A 47 -4.46 7.37 -12.58
CA SER A 47 -3.70 7.90 -13.73
C SER A 47 -4.59 8.60 -14.78
N GLU A 48 -5.83 8.12 -14.95
CA GLU A 48 -6.81 8.64 -15.91
C GLU A 48 -7.45 9.95 -15.43
N ASN A 49 -7.70 10.08 -14.12
CA ASN A 49 -8.34 11.25 -13.49
C ASN A 49 -7.40 12.45 -13.27
N LYS A 50 -6.18 12.45 -13.84
CA LYS A 50 -5.18 13.53 -13.66
C LYS A 50 -5.42 14.81 -14.47
N LYS A 51 -6.60 14.99 -15.05
CA LYS A 51 -7.03 16.29 -15.62
C LYS A 51 -7.72 17.10 -14.51
N ASP A 52 -7.10 18.22 -14.12
CA ASP A 52 -7.74 19.39 -13.49
C ASP A 52 -8.16 19.44 -12.01
N ASN A 53 -7.43 18.89 -11.04
CA ASN A 53 -7.76 19.18 -9.63
C ASN A 53 -6.52 19.62 -8.82
N ASN A 54 -6.37 20.94 -8.66
CA ASN A 54 -5.31 21.60 -7.89
C ASN A 54 -5.56 21.56 -6.36
N GLN A 55 -6.14 20.48 -5.85
CA GLN A 55 -6.38 20.31 -4.40
C GLN A 55 -5.82 18.96 -3.95
N CYS A 56 -4.57 19.03 -3.51
CA CYS A 56 -3.72 17.89 -3.27
C CYS A 56 -2.81 18.28 -2.10
N HIS A 57 -3.01 17.68 -0.92
CA HIS A 57 -2.27 18.00 0.32
C HIS A 57 -0.83 17.44 0.29
N GLY A 58 -0.04 17.78 -0.74
CA GLY A 58 1.39 17.50 -0.76
C GLY A 58 1.81 16.04 -0.99
N MET A 59 0.89 15.10 -1.25
CA MET A 59 1.22 13.69 -1.56
C MET A 59 1.01 13.29 -3.04
N CYS A 60 0.75 14.26 -3.94
CA CYS A 60 0.53 14.01 -5.37
C CYS A 60 1.70 14.53 -6.23
N GLY A 61 2.92 14.09 -5.90
CA GLY A 61 3.92 13.87 -6.94
C GLY A 61 3.39 12.81 -7.91
N LYS A 62 3.13 13.15 -9.16
CA LYS A 62 2.42 12.28 -10.09
C LYS A 62 3.31 11.09 -10.51
N GLY A 63 3.26 9.96 -9.80
CA GLY A 63 3.67 8.68 -10.40
C GLY A 63 2.72 8.36 -11.54
N ASP A 64 3.21 8.31 -12.78
CA ASP A 64 2.41 7.82 -13.91
C ASP A 64 2.26 6.29 -13.78
N PHE A 65 1.09 5.84 -13.32
CA PHE A 65 0.79 4.42 -13.17
C PHE A 65 0.27 3.79 -14.45
N LYS A 66 0.14 4.55 -15.55
CA LYS A 66 -0.36 4.06 -16.85
C LYS A 66 0.42 2.85 -17.36
N ASN A 67 1.73 2.81 -17.06
CA ASN A 67 2.64 1.74 -17.48
C ASN A 67 3.12 0.86 -16.31
N LEU A 68 2.47 0.90 -15.15
CA LEU A 68 2.86 0.05 -14.02
C LEU A 68 2.67 -1.42 -14.39
N LYS A 69 3.73 -2.22 -14.25
CA LYS A 69 3.65 -3.68 -14.48
C LYS A 69 3.24 -4.40 -13.19
N LYS A 70 2.49 -5.50 -13.31
CA LYS A 70 2.06 -6.33 -12.16
C LYS A 70 3.23 -6.75 -11.25
N PRO A 71 4.40 -7.20 -11.75
CA PRO A 71 5.54 -7.52 -10.88
C PRO A 71 6.01 -6.33 -10.03
N THR A 72 5.97 -5.12 -10.57
CA THR A 72 6.34 -3.89 -9.84
C THR A 72 5.35 -3.62 -8.70
N LEU A 73 4.05 -3.81 -8.93
CA LEU A 73 3.04 -3.73 -7.86
C LEU A 73 3.33 -4.75 -6.75
N TYR A 74 3.61 -6.00 -7.11
CA TYR A 74 3.93 -7.04 -6.13
C TYR A 74 5.19 -6.70 -5.33
N TYR A 75 6.22 -6.15 -5.96
CA TYR A 75 7.41 -5.68 -5.26
C TYR A 75 7.06 -4.66 -4.16
N HIS A 76 6.24 -3.65 -4.47
CA HIS A 76 5.85 -2.64 -3.50
C HIS A 76 4.97 -3.18 -2.37
N LEU A 77 4.04 -4.10 -2.68
CA LEU A 77 3.22 -4.78 -1.67
C LEU A 77 4.09 -5.62 -0.72
N ARG A 78 5.09 -6.34 -1.25
CA ARG A 78 6.02 -7.13 -0.44
C ARG A 78 6.89 -6.28 0.48
N GLU A 79 7.32 -5.10 0.03
CA GLU A 79 8.10 -4.18 0.87
C GLU A 79 7.28 -3.59 2.02
N LEU A 80 5.96 -3.41 1.85
CA LEU A 80 5.07 -3.00 2.94
C LEU A 80 4.72 -4.16 3.87
N GLU A 81 4.56 -5.36 3.30
CA GLU A 81 4.29 -6.60 4.04
C GLU A 81 5.47 -7.00 4.92
N SER A 82 6.71 -6.80 4.45
CA SER A 82 7.92 -7.19 5.19
C SER A 82 8.10 -6.43 6.51
N VAL A 83 7.53 -5.23 6.62
CA VAL A 83 7.51 -4.42 7.85
C VAL A 83 6.16 -4.49 8.57
N GLY A 84 5.23 -5.32 8.10
CA GLY A 84 3.93 -5.56 8.72
C GLY A 84 2.95 -4.40 8.65
N ILE A 85 3.19 -3.39 7.81
CA ILE A 85 2.23 -2.29 7.57
C ILE A 85 0.97 -2.83 6.90
N ILE A 86 1.16 -3.71 5.93
CA ILE A 86 0.08 -4.48 5.31
C ILE A 86 0.27 -5.97 5.58
N GLY A 87 -0.80 -6.73 5.45
CA GLY A 87 -0.79 -8.18 5.47
C GLY A 87 -1.48 -8.74 4.25
N ALA A 88 -1.26 -10.03 4.01
CA ALA A 88 -2.02 -10.81 3.06
C ALA A 88 -2.90 -11.84 3.77
N ASP A 89 -4.08 -12.06 3.21
CA ASP A 89 -5.05 -13.06 3.65
C ASP A 89 -5.63 -13.77 2.41
N TYR A 90 -6.41 -14.82 2.65
CA TYR A 90 -7.14 -15.52 1.59
C TYR A 90 -8.63 -15.47 1.88
N LYS A 91 -9.39 -14.81 0.99
CA LYS A 91 -10.85 -14.90 1.05
C LYS A 91 -11.30 -16.18 0.34
N PRO A 92 -12.25 -16.94 0.92
CA PRO A 92 -12.91 -18.02 0.20
C PRO A 92 -13.53 -17.46 -1.08
N SER A 93 -13.33 -18.15 -2.19
CA SER A 93 -14.04 -17.84 -3.44
C SER A 93 -15.23 -18.78 -3.59
N ASP A 94 -16.26 -18.33 -4.29
CA ASP A 94 -17.49 -19.11 -4.43
C ASP A 94 -17.23 -20.47 -5.10
N ARG A 95 -17.76 -21.52 -4.44
CA ARG A 95 -18.01 -22.95 -4.78
C ARG A 95 -17.19 -23.69 -5.86
N LYS A 96 -16.10 -23.17 -6.43
CA LYS A 96 -15.22 -23.87 -7.41
C LYS A 96 -13.91 -23.14 -7.78
N ARG A 97 -13.62 -21.96 -7.25
CA ARG A 97 -12.37 -21.24 -7.54
C ARG A 97 -11.33 -21.44 -6.43
N ALA A 98 -10.06 -21.21 -6.77
CA ALA A 98 -9.02 -21.08 -5.76
C ALA A 98 -9.31 -19.88 -4.84
N PRO A 99 -8.91 -19.92 -3.57
CA PRO A 99 -9.00 -18.76 -2.68
C PRO A 99 -8.28 -17.54 -3.27
N GLU A 100 -8.86 -16.36 -3.12
CA GLU A 100 -8.27 -15.12 -3.64
C GLU A 100 -7.40 -14.46 -2.59
N LYS A 101 -6.14 -14.17 -2.96
CA LYS A 101 -5.23 -13.41 -2.11
C LYS A 101 -5.70 -11.96 -2.04
N VAL A 102 -5.98 -11.49 -0.83
CA VAL A 102 -6.31 -10.10 -0.54
C VAL A 102 -5.25 -9.47 0.35
N TRP A 103 -5.00 -8.18 0.13
CA TRP A 103 -4.11 -7.35 0.93
C TRP A 103 -4.94 -6.48 1.86
N LYS A 104 -4.48 -6.25 3.08
CA LYS A 104 -5.17 -5.42 4.08
C LYS A 104 -4.18 -4.59 4.88
N LEU A 105 -4.61 -3.42 5.38
CA LEU A 105 -3.85 -2.74 6.43
C LEU A 105 -3.83 -3.60 7.69
N ASN A 106 -2.65 -3.72 8.29
CA ASN A 106 -2.47 -4.38 9.58
C ASN A 106 -2.29 -3.37 10.72
N LEU A 107 -1.99 -2.11 10.40
CA LEU A 107 -1.70 -1.04 11.36
C LEU A 107 -2.65 0.14 11.16
N ASP A 108 -3.03 0.76 12.28
CA ASP A 108 -3.79 2.02 12.30
C ASP A 108 -2.85 3.20 12.54
N LYS A 109 -1.74 2.98 13.25
CA LYS A 109 -0.83 4.03 13.70
C LYS A 109 0.60 3.52 13.85
N ILE A 110 1.54 4.36 13.42
CA ILE A 110 2.97 4.21 13.71
C ILE A 110 3.39 5.31 14.69
N ILE A 111 4.15 4.94 15.72
CA ILE A 111 4.79 5.86 16.66
C ILE A 111 6.29 5.65 16.53
N ILE A 112 7.04 6.74 16.32
CA ILE A 112 8.51 6.71 16.23
C ILE A 112 9.06 7.31 17.51
N ASN A 113 9.86 6.52 18.23
CA ASN A 113 10.52 6.94 19.44
C ASN A 113 12.00 7.22 19.16
N PHE A 114 12.41 8.47 19.30
CA PHE A 114 13.80 8.92 19.08
C PHE A 114 14.66 8.92 20.35
N ARG A 115 14.10 8.51 21.49
CA ARG A 115 14.77 8.62 22.81
C ARG A 115 15.24 7.28 23.38
N THR A 116 14.85 6.18 22.75
CA THR A 116 15.24 4.80 23.09
C THR A 116 16.48 4.40 22.34
#